data_AF-A0A0D2R0J9-F1
#
_entry.id   AF-A0A0D2R0J9-F1
#
_cell.length_a   1.000
_cell.length_b   1.000
_cell.length_c   1.000
_cell.angle_alpha   90.00
_cell.angle_beta   90.00
_cell.angle_gamma   90.00
#
_symmetry.space_group_name_H-M   'P 1'
#
loop_
_entity.id
_entity.type
_entity.pdbx_description
1 polymer ?
#
loop_
_entity_poly.entity_id
_entity_poly.type
_entity_poly.pdbx_seq_one_letter_code
_entity_poly.pdbx_strand_id
1 'polypeptide(L)'
;MLLQTSMAVFSSSTSEPVSSFKPSQFLSRPPPSLSLRFFSVSIANDNCNRNHRLRHSSSSSSLKLYNPIFACRASRDSHETDSSRRKDDDSPVHGLSEKIVGVLGGGQLGRMLCQAASKMAIKVMVLDPSENCPASALAYDHMVRSFDDSATVEEFARRCGVLTVEIEHVDVATLEKLEQQGIDCEPKASTIRIIQDKYLQKVHFSRHGIPLPEFMEINNLEETKRAGELYGYPLMIKSKRLAYDGRGNAVAKSEGELSSAIDVLGGFGRGLYVEKWAPFIKELAVTVARGRDNSILSYPVVETIHKENICHIVKAPADVPWRIRKLANDVAYKAISSLEGAGVFAVELFLTRDGQILLNEVAPRPHNSGHHTIESCYTSQFEQHLRAVVGLPLGDPSMKTPAAIMYNLLGEDEGEPGFKVAHQLIARALEIPGATAHWYDKPEMRRQRKMGHITLVGPSVGVLEARLKSMLREEGYENPNEVAPRVGIVMGSDSDLPVMKDAARILNMFGVSTEVRIVSAHRTPDLMYSYASSARERGIQVIIAGAGGAAHLPG
;
A
#
# COMPACT_ATOMS: atom_id res chain seq x y z
N MET A 1 -19.26 40.94 45.77
CA MET A 1 -20.25 41.94 45.31
C MET A 1 -20.62 41.55 43.87
N LEU A 2 -21.87 41.25 43.51
CA LEU A 2 -23.12 42.07 43.59
C LEU A 2 -23.06 43.23 42.57
N LEU A 3 -24.01 43.44 41.64
CA LEU A 3 -25.31 42.81 41.29
C LEU A 3 -25.38 42.57 39.74
N GLN A 4 -26.25 41.75 39.11
CA GLN A 4 -27.73 41.75 39.03
C GLN A 4 -28.33 43.09 38.51
N THR A 5 -29.41 43.18 37.73
CA THR A 5 -30.46 42.25 37.20
C THR A 5 -30.95 42.83 35.83
N SER A 6 -31.85 42.27 35.00
CA SER A 6 -32.80 41.13 35.02
C SER A 6 -32.67 40.30 33.71
N MET A 7 -33.42 39.24 33.33
CA MET A 7 -34.74 38.64 33.67
C MET A 7 -36.00 39.24 33.01
N ALA A 8 -36.61 38.45 32.12
CA ALA A 8 -38.06 38.43 31.81
C ALA A 8 -38.42 37.03 31.28
N VAL A 9 -39.48 36.41 31.79
CA VAL A 9 -40.00 35.08 31.38
C VAL A 9 -41.53 35.17 31.40
N PHE A 10 -42.19 34.56 30.42
CA PHE A 10 -43.62 34.23 30.53
C PHE A 10 -43.90 32.83 29.99
N SER A 11 -44.53 32.03 30.84
CA SER A 11 -45.30 30.83 30.49
C SER A 11 -46.79 31.24 30.41
N SER A 12 -47.81 30.41 30.16
CA SER A 12 -47.96 28.95 30.08
C SER A 12 -49.31 28.61 29.41
N SER A 13 -49.54 27.34 29.04
CA SER A 13 -50.86 26.66 29.06
C SER A 13 -51.98 27.15 28.08
N THR A 14 -52.87 26.33 27.52
CA THR A 14 -53.10 24.86 27.54
C THR A 14 -54.04 24.43 26.38
N SER A 15 -54.24 23.11 26.25
CA SER A 15 -55.40 22.39 25.67
C SER A 15 -55.26 21.74 24.27
N GLU A 16 -55.29 20.41 24.32
CA GLU A 16 -55.62 19.43 23.27
C GLU A 16 -57.16 19.10 23.38
N PRO A 17 -57.79 18.13 22.66
CA PRO A 17 -57.25 17.05 21.81
C PRO A 17 -57.99 16.80 20.45
N VAL A 18 -57.71 15.63 19.85
CA VAL A 18 -58.55 14.83 18.91
C VAL A 18 -58.41 15.09 17.41
N SER A 19 -57.68 14.21 16.73
CA SER A 19 -58.30 13.12 15.93
C SER A 19 -57.28 12.05 15.54
N SER A 20 -57.74 10.83 15.25
CA SER A 20 -56.88 9.66 15.01
C SER A 20 -56.99 9.13 13.58
N PHE A 21 -55.86 8.74 13.00
CA PHE A 21 -55.80 7.99 11.74
C PHE A 21 -55.01 6.70 11.91
N LYS A 22 -55.55 5.61 11.36
CA LYS A 22 -54.92 4.27 11.39
C LYS A 22 -54.04 4.07 10.15
N PRO A 23 -52.85 3.45 10.26
CA PRO A 23 -52.18 2.87 9.10
C PRO A 23 -52.94 1.61 8.65
N SER A 24 -53.19 1.49 7.34
CA SER A 24 -53.79 0.30 6.73
C SER A 24 -52.73 -0.77 6.43
N GLN A 25 -53.11 -2.04 6.60
CA GLN A 25 -52.25 -3.17 6.24
C GLN A 25 -52.26 -3.36 4.72
N PHE A 26 -51.08 -3.49 4.10
CA PHE A 26 -50.93 -4.05 2.75
C PHE A 26 -50.03 -5.27 2.79
N LEU A 27 -50.65 -6.44 2.60
CA LEU A 27 -49.97 -7.70 2.34
C LEU A 27 -49.78 -7.87 0.83
N SER A 28 -48.53 -7.94 0.38
CA SER A 28 -48.18 -8.38 -0.98
C SER A 28 -47.20 -9.55 -0.90
N ARG A 29 -47.37 -10.52 -1.81
CA ARG A 29 -46.63 -11.80 -1.80
C ARG A 29 -45.31 -11.69 -2.56
N PRO A 30 -44.28 -12.50 -2.21
CA PRO A 30 -43.07 -12.61 -3.02
C PRO A 30 -43.35 -13.28 -4.37
N PRO A 31 -42.54 -12.99 -5.42
CA PRO A 31 -42.60 -13.69 -6.70
C PRO A 31 -42.05 -15.12 -6.60
N PRO A 32 -42.40 -16.03 -7.55
CA PRO A 32 -41.97 -17.42 -7.53
C PRO A 32 -40.49 -17.61 -7.92
N SER A 33 -39.90 -18.72 -7.48
CA SER A 33 -38.52 -19.10 -7.76
C SER A 33 -38.32 -19.59 -9.21
N LEU A 34 -37.25 -19.11 -9.86
CA LEU A 34 -36.79 -19.59 -11.16
C LEU A 34 -35.88 -20.81 -10.98
N SER A 35 -36.30 -21.98 -11.47
CA SER A 35 -35.45 -23.18 -11.48
C SER A 35 -34.43 -23.13 -12.63
N LEU A 36 -33.16 -22.92 -12.32
CA LEU A 36 -32.08 -23.07 -13.30
C LEU A 36 -31.89 -24.56 -13.67
N ARG A 37 -32.20 -24.91 -14.92
CA ARG A 37 -31.85 -26.22 -15.48
C ARG A 37 -30.39 -26.19 -15.94
N PHE A 38 -29.54 -27.00 -15.32
CA PHE A 38 -28.19 -27.25 -15.82
C PHE A 38 -28.25 -28.05 -17.12
N PHE A 39 -27.73 -27.49 -18.22
CA PHE A 39 -27.40 -28.25 -19.42
C PHE A 39 -26.03 -28.89 -19.25
N SER A 40 -25.99 -30.22 -19.16
CA SER A 40 -24.74 -30.97 -19.29
C SER A 40 -24.37 -31.09 -20.77
N VAL A 41 -23.15 -30.67 -21.14
CA VAL A 41 -22.59 -30.87 -22.47
C VAL A 41 -21.48 -31.92 -22.37
N SER A 42 -21.78 -33.15 -22.73
CA SER A 42 -20.78 -34.21 -22.87
C SER A 42 -20.02 -34.03 -24.18
N ILE A 43 -18.70 -33.84 -24.10
CA ILE A 43 -17.82 -33.89 -25.28
C ILE A 43 -17.35 -35.33 -25.46
N ALA A 44 -17.65 -35.92 -26.61
CA ALA A 44 -17.13 -37.23 -27.00
C ALA A 44 -15.74 -37.09 -27.64
N ASN A 45 -14.83 -38.00 -27.33
CA ASN A 45 -13.62 -38.22 -28.13
C ASN A 45 -14.02 -38.88 -29.44
N ASP A 46 -13.41 -38.48 -30.55
CA ASP A 46 -13.39 -39.30 -31.76
C ASP A 46 -12.03 -39.26 -32.45
N ASN A 47 -11.63 -40.41 -33.00
CA ASN A 47 -10.29 -40.66 -33.54
C ASN A 47 -10.35 -40.74 -35.07
N CYS A 48 -9.47 -40.05 -35.79
CA CYS A 48 -9.23 -40.42 -37.19
C CYS A 48 -7.79 -40.19 -37.68
N ASN A 49 -7.11 -41.30 -37.98
CA ASN A 49 -5.87 -41.32 -38.75
C ASN A 49 -6.13 -41.01 -40.23
N ARG A 50 -5.23 -40.27 -40.88
CA ARG A 50 -4.97 -40.44 -42.33
C ARG A 50 -3.54 -40.05 -42.70
N ASN A 51 -2.83 -41.00 -43.32
CA ASN A 51 -1.48 -40.82 -43.85
C ASN A 51 -1.52 -40.16 -45.25
N HIS A 52 -0.51 -39.35 -45.58
CA HIS A 52 -0.02 -39.22 -46.95
C HIS A 52 1.52 -39.21 -46.98
N ARG A 53 2.10 -39.53 -48.13
CA ARG A 53 3.48 -39.99 -48.29
C ARG A 53 4.33 -39.09 -49.20
N LEU A 54 5.57 -38.81 -48.75
CA LEU A 54 6.79 -38.67 -49.59
C LEU A 54 6.87 -37.39 -50.48
N ARG A 55 8.05 -36.91 -50.96
CA ARG A 55 9.40 -37.53 -51.07
C ARG A 55 10.54 -36.48 -51.22
N HIS A 56 11.72 -36.74 -50.62
CA HIS A 56 13.08 -36.22 -50.97
C HIS A 56 13.37 -34.69 -50.87
N SER A 57 14.60 -34.20 -50.64
CA SER A 57 15.93 -34.83 -50.40
C SER A 57 16.91 -33.92 -49.61
N SER A 58 17.86 -34.55 -48.89
CA SER A 58 19.23 -34.08 -48.51
C SER A 58 19.43 -32.77 -47.70
N SER A 59 20.39 -32.66 -46.76
CA SER A 59 21.20 -33.66 -46.00
C SER A 59 22.15 -32.97 -45.00
N SER A 60 22.14 -33.36 -43.71
CA SER A 60 23.35 -33.34 -42.84
C SER A 60 23.18 -34.08 -41.50
N SER A 61 24.31 -34.59 -41.01
CA SER A 61 24.69 -34.97 -39.63
C SER A 61 23.65 -34.96 -38.48
N SER A 62 23.22 -36.17 -38.10
CA SER A 62 23.32 -36.74 -36.74
C SER A 62 23.08 -35.88 -35.48
N LEU A 63 22.02 -36.20 -34.74
CA LEU A 63 22.06 -36.36 -33.26
C LEU A 63 20.92 -37.30 -32.82
N LYS A 64 21.16 -38.19 -31.85
CA LYS A 64 20.16 -39.15 -31.36
C LYS A 64 19.31 -38.52 -30.26
N LEU A 65 18.02 -38.31 -30.49
CA LEU A 65 17.09 -38.03 -29.38
C LEU A 65 16.87 -39.31 -28.57
N TYR A 66 17.32 -39.30 -27.31
CA TYR A 66 16.77 -40.14 -26.26
C TYR A 66 15.75 -39.31 -25.48
N ASN A 67 14.52 -39.80 -25.35
CA ASN A 67 13.55 -39.26 -24.40
C ASN A 67 13.70 -39.97 -23.05
N PRO A 68 14.20 -39.32 -21.98
CA PRO A 68 14.10 -39.86 -20.64
C PRO A 68 12.69 -39.60 -20.09
N ILE A 69 11.87 -40.64 -20.02
CA ILE A 69 10.64 -40.60 -19.21
C ILE A 69 11.09 -40.57 -17.74
N PHE A 70 11.05 -39.39 -17.11
CA PHE A 70 11.33 -39.22 -15.68
C PHE A 70 10.18 -39.76 -14.83
N ALA A 71 10.07 -41.09 -14.77
CA ALA A 71 9.25 -41.78 -13.79
C ALA A 71 9.98 -41.77 -12.44
N CYS A 72 9.57 -40.88 -11.54
CA CYS A 72 10.14 -40.73 -10.20
C CYS A 72 9.86 -41.96 -9.31
N ARG A 73 10.66 -43.02 -9.47
CA ARG A 73 10.75 -44.11 -8.49
C ARG A 73 11.56 -43.61 -7.30
N ALA A 74 10.89 -43.32 -6.19
CA ALA A 74 11.56 -43.07 -4.92
C ALA A 74 12.24 -44.37 -4.45
N SER A 75 13.57 -44.39 -4.43
CA SER A 75 14.35 -45.48 -3.84
C SER A 75 14.21 -45.46 -2.33
N ARG A 76 13.76 -46.58 -1.74
CA ARG A 76 13.89 -46.83 -0.31
C ARG A 76 15.32 -47.27 -0.03
N ASP A 77 16.12 -46.37 0.53
CA ASP A 77 17.30 -46.73 1.30
C ASP A 77 17.13 -46.22 2.73
N SER A 78 17.37 -47.09 3.70
CA SER A 78 17.11 -46.86 5.11
C SER A 78 18.36 -46.41 5.85
N HIS A 79 18.32 -45.23 6.45
CA HIS A 79 19.20 -44.90 7.57
C HIS A 79 18.39 -44.77 8.85
N GLU A 80 18.78 -45.52 9.87
CA GLU A 80 18.16 -45.54 11.18
C GLU A 80 18.54 -44.27 11.95
N THR A 81 17.56 -43.55 12.50
CA THR A 81 17.79 -42.45 13.45
C THR A 81 16.83 -42.53 14.62
N ASP A 82 17.37 -42.97 15.75
CA ASP A 82 16.91 -42.75 17.13
C ASP A 82 15.40 -42.57 17.37
N SER A 83 14.71 -43.67 17.68
CA SER A 83 13.28 -43.71 18.00
C SER A 83 12.95 -43.27 19.44
N SER A 84 13.38 -42.08 19.87
CA SER A 84 13.26 -41.67 21.27
C SER A 84 12.72 -40.24 21.57
N ARG A 85 11.87 -39.66 20.70
CA ARG A 85 11.02 -38.48 21.06
C ARG A 85 9.91 -38.16 20.03
N ARG A 86 8.87 -39.00 19.96
CA ARG A 86 7.51 -38.55 19.59
C ARG A 86 6.50 -39.23 20.51
N LYS A 87 5.88 -38.44 21.40
CA LYS A 87 4.49 -38.69 21.76
C LYS A 87 3.69 -37.95 20.70
N ASP A 88 2.91 -38.69 19.92
CA ASP A 88 1.98 -38.05 19.00
C ASP A 88 0.91 -37.34 19.84
N ASP A 89 0.78 -36.03 19.62
CA ASP A 89 -0.32 -35.24 20.16
C ASP A 89 -1.48 -35.42 19.19
N ASP A 90 -2.48 -36.22 19.58
CA ASP A 90 -3.61 -36.65 18.73
C ASP A 90 -4.64 -35.51 18.49
N SER A 91 -4.18 -34.26 18.63
CA SER A 91 -4.90 -33.03 18.35
C SER A 91 -5.19 -32.93 16.85
N PRO A 92 -6.47 -32.85 16.42
CA PRO A 92 -6.80 -32.74 15.01
C PRO A 92 -6.30 -31.40 14.45
N VAL A 93 -5.34 -31.46 13.53
CA VAL A 93 -4.79 -30.28 12.86
C VAL A 93 -5.86 -29.61 12.00
N HIS A 94 -6.28 -28.41 12.41
CA HIS A 94 -7.40 -27.65 11.89
C HIS A 94 -6.93 -26.36 11.21
N GLY A 95 -6.11 -26.51 10.17
CA GLY A 95 -5.65 -25.43 9.29
C GLY A 95 -4.22 -25.64 8.82
N LEU A 96 -3.56 -24.57 8.37
CA LEU A 96 -2.11 -24.61 8.08
C LEU A 96 -1.23 -24.37 9.32
N SER A 97 -1.80 -24.04 10.48
CA SER A 97 -1.06 -23.91 11.74
C SER A 97 -1.99 -23.97 12.95
N GLU A 98 -1.60 -24.73 13.99
CA GLU A 98 -2.27 -24.69 15.30
C GLU A 98 -1.88 -23.48 16.17
N LYS A 99 -0.89 -22.69 15.75
CA LYS A 99 -0.56 -21.45 16.46
C LYS A 99 -1.67 -20.43 16.28
N ILE A 100 -2.31 -20.06 17.38
CA ILE A 100 -3.09 -18.81 17.47
C ILE A 100 -2.10 -17.65 17.32
N VAL A 101 -2.28 -16.83 16.29
CA VAL A 101 -1.52 -15.59 16.08
C VAL A 101 -2.17 -14.48 16.88
N GLY A 102 -1.55 -14.08 17.99
CA GLY A 102 -1.95 -12.90 18.75
C GLY A 102 -1.47 -11.62 18.07
N VAL A 103 -2.32 -10.62 17.95
CA VAL A 103 -2.01 -9.33 17.32
C VAL A 103 -2.29 -8.20 18.30
N LEU A 104 -1.27 -7.38 18.57
CA LEU A 104 -1.42 -6.14 19.33
C LEU A 104 -1.90 -5.01 18.39
N GLY A 105 -3.14 -4.56 18.58
CA GLY A 105 -3.84 -3.61 17.72
C GLY A 105 -4.84 -4.31 16.78
N GLY A 106 -6.09 -3.84 16.80
CA GLY A 106 -7.22 -4.35 16.02
C GLY A 106 -7.61 -3.44 14.84
N GLY A 107 -6.69 -2.61 14.36
CA GLY A 107 -6.93 -1.66 13.27
C GLY A 107 -7.09 -2.29 11.88
N GLN A 108 -7.03 -1.46 10.84
CA GLN A 108 -7.30 -1.89 9.46
C GLN A 108 -6.33 -2.97 8.96
N LEU A 109 -5.08 -2.98 9.43
CA LEU A 109 -4.10 -3.97 9.01
C LEU A 109 -4.41 -5.30 9.70
N GLY A 110 -4.90 -5.28 10.94
CA GLY A 110 -5.40 -6.45 11.66
C GLY A 110 -6.61 -7.06 10.96
N ARG A 111 -7.56 -6.23 10.50
CA ARG A 111 -8.70 -6.69 9.68
C ARG A 111 -8.24 -7.42 8.41
N MET A 112 -7.28 -6.84 7.67
CA MET A 112 -6.71 -7.47 6.48
C MET A 112 -5.85 -8.71 6.78
N LEU A 113 -5.24 -8.78 7.97
CA LEU A 113 -4.55 -9.97 8.46
C LEU A 113 -5.54 -11.11 8.74
N CYS A 114 -6.68 -10.84 9.41
CA CYS A 114 -7.75 -11.81 9.61
C CYS A 114 -8.32 -12.32 8.26
N GLN A 115 -8.51 -11.44 7.28
CA GLN A 115 -8.94 -11.81 5.91
C GLN A 115 -7.95 -12.76 5.22
N ALA A 116 -6.63 -12.55 5.40
CA ALA A 116 -5.61 -13.44 4.87
C ALA A 116 -5.54 -14.78 5.64
N ALA A 117 -5.67 -14.73 6.96
CA ALA A 117 -5.65 -15.91 7.84
C ALA A 117 -6.81 -16.86 7.59
N SER A 118 -8.01 -16.31 7.33
CA SER A 118 -9.21 -17.08 6.99
C SER A 118 -8.99 -18.04 5.81
N LYS A 119 -8.28 -17.59 4.75
CA LYS A 119 -7.94 -18.42 3.57
C LYS A 119 -7.05 -19.63 3.89
N MET A 120 -6.30 -19.56 4.99
CA MET A 120 -5.35 -20.58 5.45
C MET A 120 -5.85 -21.33 6.70
N ALA A 121 -7.07 -21.01 7.17
CA ALA A 121 -7.61 -21.45 8.46
C ALA A 121 -6.66 -21.22 9.65
N ILE A 122 -5.85 -20.15 9.62
CA ILE A 122 -5.03 -19.73 10.76
C ILE A 122 -5.90 -18.93 11.72
N LYS A 123 -5.83 -19.25 13.02
CA LYS A 123 -6.57 -18.56 14.08
C LYS A 123 -5.84 -17.25 14.43
N VAL A 124 -6.49 -16.10 14.26
CA VAL A 124 -5.94 -14.79 14.65
C VAL A 124 -6.74 -14.24 15.83
N MET A 125 -6.08 -13.95 16.94
CA MET A 125 -6.66 -13.29 18.10
C MET A 125 -6.16 -11.85 18.17
N VAL A 126 -7.02 -10.89 18.53
CA VAL A 126 -6.65 -9.46 18.59
C VAL A 126 -6.80 -8.87 19.99
N LEU A 127 -5.88 -7.97 20.36
CA LEU A 127 -5.98 -7.12 21.56
C LEU A 127 -6.14 -5.67 21.10
N ASP A 128 -7.28 -5.06 21.43
CA ASP A 128 -7.57 -3.66 21.10
C ASP A 128 -8.53 -3.06 22.15
N PRO A 129 -8.31 -1.81 22.61
CA PRO A 129 -9.17 -1.17 23.59
C PRO A 129 -10.57 -0.80 23.06
N SER A 130 -10.81 -0.86 21.73
CA SER A 130 -12.11 -0.63 21.13
C SER A 130 -12.83 -1.94 20.83
N GLU A 131 -14.00 -2.13 21.44
CA GLU A 131 -14.93 -3.26 21.20
C GLU A 131 -15.26 -3.41 19.70
N ASN A 132 -15.46 -2.30 19.00
CA ASN A 132 -15.78 -2.24 17.58
C ASN A 132 -14.54 -1.82 16.75
N CYS A 133 -13.37 -2.39 17.07
CA CYS A 133 -12.17 -2.22 16.24
C CYS A 133 -12.35 -2.94 14.87
N PRO A 134 -11.75 -2.43 13.78
CA PRO A 134 -11.87 -3.02 12.44
C PRO A 134 -11.66 -4.53 12.35
N ALA A 135 -10.81 -5.12 13.19
CA ALA A 135 -10.48 -6.53 13.17
C ALA A 135 -11.45 -7.44 13.96
N SER A 136 -12.22 -6.92 14.93
CA SER A 136 -12.99 -7.76 15.86
C SER A 136 -14.04 -8.62 15.15
N ALA A 137 -14.72 -8.06 14.15
CA ALA A 137 -15.70 -8.75 13.32
C ALA A 137 -15.15 -9.93 12.48
N LEU A 138 -13.82 -10.09 12.38
CA LEU A 138 -13.16 -11.14 11.59
C LEU A 138 -12.14 -11.98 12.38
N ALA A 139 -11.88 -11.64 13.65
CA ALA A 139 -10.94 -12.37 14.50
C ALA A 139 -11.54 -13.71 14.98
N TYR A 140 -10.67 -14.65 15.35
CA TYR A 140 -11.06 -15.88 16.05
C TYR A 140 -11.51 -15.59 17.49
N ASP A 141 -10.88 -14.62 18.15
CA ASP A 141 -11.29 -14.04 19.44
C ASP A 141 -10.71 -12.62 19.60
N HIS A 142 -11.29 -11.80 20.47
CA HIS A 142 -10.91 -10.41 20.71
C HIS A 142 -10.92 -10.09 22.21
N MET A 143 -9.78 -9.63 22.72
CA MET A 143 -9.68 -9.07 24.07
C MET A 143 -9.88 -7.55 24.02
N VAL A 144 -10.98 -7.06 24.62
CA VAL A 144 -11.31 -5.62 24.67
C VAL A 144 -10.56 -4.94 25.82
N ARG A 145 -9.25 -4.70 25.66
CA ARG A 145 -8.38 -4.03 26.66
C ARG A 145 -7.21 -3.33 25.98
N SER A 146 -6.45 -2.51 26.72
CA SER A 146 -5.30 -1.77 26.18
C SER A 146 -4.09 -2.67 25.90
N PHE A 147 -3.45 -2.49 24.74
CA PHE A 147 -2.14 -3.06 24.42
C PHE A 147 -0.95 -2.28 25.04
N ASP A 148 -1.24 -1.16 25.73
CA ASP A 148 -0.26 -0.41 26.55
C ASP A 148 -0.26 -0.86 28.03
N ASP A 149 -1.13 -1.79 28.44
CA ASP A 149 -1.14 -2.35 29.80
C ASP A 149 -0.36 -3.68 29.86
N SER A 150 0.74 -3.67 30.62
CA SER A 150 1.63 -4.82 30.82
C SER A 150 0.89 -6.08 31.27
N ALA A 151 -0.03 -5.96 32.24
CA ALA A 151 -0.75 -7.12 32.79
C ALA A 151 -1.72 -7.74 31.78
N THR A 152 -2.41 -6.90 31.00
CA THR A 152 -3.25 -7.31 29.87
C THR A 152 -2.43 -8.00 28.77
N VAL A 153 -1.29 -7.43 28.37
CA VAL A 153 -0.43 -8.03 27.33
C VAL A 153 0.12 -9.39 27.79
N GLU A 154 0.46 -9.54 29.08
CA GLU A 154 0.80 -10.86 29.64
C GLU A 154 -0.36 -11.86 29.63
N GLU A 155 -1.58 -11.44 29.99
CA GLU A 155 -2.76 -12.33 29.94
C GLU A 155 -3.07 -12.77 28.51
N PHE A 156 -3.00 -11.84 27.56
CA PHE A 156 -3.19 -12.07 26.13
C PHE A 156 -2.14 -13.03 25.55
N ALA A 157 -0.86 -12.80 25.84
CA ALA A 157 0.25 -13.61 25.36
C ALA A 157 0.11 -15.09 25.73
N ARG A 158 -0.37 -15.41 26.95
CA ARG A 158 -0.61 -16.79 27.42
C ARG A 158 -1.68 -17.55 26.61
N ARG A 159 -2.46 -16.84 25.78
CA ARG A 159 -3.52 -17.42 24.92
C ARG A 159 -3.04 -17.60 23.46
N CYS A 160 -1.80 -17.24 23.14
CA CYS A 160 -1.28 -17.16 21.78
C CYS A 160 -0.11 -18.14 21.56
N GLY A 161 0.03 -18.68 20.35
CA GLY A 161 1.16 -19.51 19.92
C GLY A 161 2.27 -18.75 19.20
N VAL A 162 2.00 -17.50 18.80
CA VAL A 162 2.97 -16.45 18.42
C VAL A 162 2.30 -15.08 18.64
N LEU A 163 3.08 -14.06 19.02
CA LEU A 163 2.61 -12.68 19.22
C LEU A 163 3.24 -11.75 18.18
N THR A 164 2.44 -10.92 17.51
CA THR A 164 2.86 -9.90 16.52
C THR A 164 2.15 -8.57 16.76
N VAL A 165 2.52 -7.53 16.01
CA VAL A 165 2.08 -6.14 16.18
C VAL A 165 1.40 -5.58 14.93
N GLU A 166 0.24 -4.96 15.10
CA GLU A 166 -0.38 -4.10 14.08
C GLU A 166 0.11 -2.65 14.16
N ILE A 167 0.38 -2.19 15.39
CA ILE A 167 0.74 -0.82 15.72
C ILE A 167 2.19 -0.78 16.24
N GLU A 168 2.96 0.25 15.84
CA GLU A 168 4.32 0.45 16.37
C GLU A 168 4.33 0.85 17.85
N HIS A 169 3.24 1.40 18.36
CA HIS A 169 3.10 1.91 19.73
C HIS A 169 2.51 0.81 20.62
N VAL A 170 3.40 0.04 21.25
CA VAL A 170 3.10 -1.06 22.18
C VAL A 170 4.13 -1.06 23.31
N ASP A 171 3.83 -1.64 24.47
CA ASP A 171 4.82 -1.84 25.52
C ASP A 171 5.84 -2.93 25.17
N VAL A 172 6.88 -2.51 24.45
CA VAL A 172 8.04 -3.31 24.08
C VAL A 172 8.89 -3.75 25.29
N ALA A 173 8.80 -3.11 26.46
CA ALA A 173 9.46 -3.63 27.67
C ALA A 173 8.74 -4.88 28.21
N THR A 174 7.40 -4.91 28.11
CA THR A 174 6.63 -6.14 28.33
C THR A 174 6.90 -7.19 27.25
N LEU A 175 7.11 -6.82 25.98
CA LEU A 175 7.52 -7.79 24.94
C LEU A 175 8.91 -8.41 25.22
N GLU A 176 9.90 -7.61 25.61
CA GLU A 176 11.24 -8.11 26.00
C GLU A 176 11.16 -9.06 27.22
N LYS A 177 10.29 -8.76 28.18
CA LYS A 177 10.00 -9.62 29.35
C LYS A 177 9.31 -10.92 28.94
N LEU A 178 8.38 -10.89 27.99
CA LEU A 178 7.69 -12.07 27.46
C LEU A 178 8.63 -12.97 26.67
N GLU A 179 9.52 -12.41 25.83
CA GLU A 179 10.57 -13.17 25.14
C GLU A 179 11.49 -13.89 26.15
N GLN A 180 11.88 -13.23 27.24
CA GLN A 180 12.65 -13.85 28.34
C GLN A 180 11.90 -14.96 29.08
N GLN A 181 10.56 -14.95 29.07
CA GLN A 181 9.71 -16.02 29.59
C GLN A 181 9.49 -17.17 28.57
N GLY A 182 10.07 -17.08 27.38
CA GLY A 182 9.92 -18.07 26.31
C GLY A 182 8.68 -17.89 25.44
N ILE A 183 8.00 -16.75 25.52
CA ILE A 183 6.90 -16.41 24.60
C ILE A 183 7.48 -16.04 23.24
N ASP A 184 6.82 -16.55 22.20
CA ASP A 184 7.23 -16.43 20.82
C ASP A 184 6.74 -15.11 20.19
N CYS A 185 7.51 -14.03 20.33
CA CYS A 185 7.21 -12.74 19.70
C CYS A 185 7.87 -12.62 18.31
N GLU A 186 7.17 -12.11 17.31
CA GLU A 186 7.70 -11.82 15.96
C GLU A 186 7.08 -10.54 15.38
N PRO A 187 7.87 -9.59 14.82
CA PRO A 187 9.33 -9.53 14.87
C PRO A 187 9.82 -9.30 16.31
N LYS A 188 11.12 -9.52 16.56
CA LYS A 188 11.64 -9.53 17.94
C LYS A 188 11.49 -8.17 18.63
N ALA A 189 11.33 -8.19 19.94
CA ALA A 189 11.19 -6.98 20.74
C ALA A 189 12.41 -6.06 20.60
N SER A 190 13.61 -6.62 20.38
CA SER A 190 14.83 -5.90 19.98
C SER A 190 14.65 -5.03 18.74
N THR A 191 13.94 -5.53 17.73
CA THR A 191 13.67 -4.84 16.47
C THR A 191 12.56 -3.79 16.61
N ILE A 192 11.52 -4.09 17.39
CA ILE A 192 10.48 -3.11 17.75
C ILE A 192 11.10 -1.94 18.55
N ARG A 193 12.00 -2.24 19.49
CA ARG A 193 12.76 -1.26 20.31
C ARG A 193 13.59 -0.31 19.45
N ILE A 194 14.26 -0.82 18.42
CA ILE A 194 15.04 -0.01 17.47
C ILE A 194 14.13 0.88 16.63
N ILE A 195 12.95 0.39 16.22
CA ILE A 195 12.10 1.08 15.24
C ILE A 195 11.16 2.11 15.87
N GLN A 196 10.68 1.88 17.10
CA GLN A 196 9.85 2.84 17.85
C GLN A 196 10.53 4.19 18.08
N ASP A 197 11.85 4.20 18.22
CA ASP A 197 12.66 5.40 18.37
C ASP A 197 13.36 5.70 17.03
N LYS A 198 12.76 6.60 16.24
CA LYS A 198 13.17 6.92 14.87
C LYS A 198 14.63 7.41 14.80
N TYR A 199 15.19 7.95 15.87
CA TYR A 199 16.63 8.27 15.94
C TYR A 199 17.50 7.02 16.19
N LEU A 200 17.14 6.14 17.13
CA LEU A 200 17.84 4.86 17.29
C LEU A 200 17.78 4.01 16.00
N GLN A 201 16.68 4.11 15.27
CA GLN A 201 16.51 3.50 13.94
C GLN A 201 17.57 4.02 12.93
N LYS A 202 17.74 5.35 12.83
CA LYS A 202 18.79 5.97 12.00
C LYS A 202 20.20 5.57 12.47
N VAL A 203 20.45 5.55 13.78
CA VAL A 203 21.73 5.11 14.36
C VAL A 203 22.04 3.64 14.00
N HIS A 204 21.05 2.75 14.09
CA HIS A 204 21.19 1.33 13.73
C HIS A 204 21.52 1.16 12.24
N PHE A 205 20.76 1.80 11.34
CA PHE A 205 21.00 1.70 9.90
C PHE A 205 22.31 2.38 9.45
N SER A 206 22.69 3.49 10.09
CA SER A 206 23.99 4.15 9.88
C SER A 206 25.16 3.22 10.22
N ARG A 207 25.11 2.53 11.38
CA ARG A 207 26.13 1.53 11.79
C ARG A 207 26.27 0.37 10.82
N HIS A 208 25.20 -0.01 10.12
CA HIS A 208 25.24 -1.06 9.08
C HIS A 208 25.61 -0.52 7.69
N GLY A 209 25.89 0.78 7.55
CA GLY A 209 26.22 1.41 6.26
C GLY A 209 25.05 1.34 5.28
N ILE A 210 23.82 1.57 5.76
CA ILE A 210 22.67 1.87 4.92
C ILE A 210 22.73 3.37 4.56
N PRO A 211 22.48 3.80 3.31
CA PRO A 211 22.44 5.22 2.99
C PRO A 211 21.25 5.91 3.68
N LEU A 212 21.49 7.10 4.23
CA LEU A 212 20.52 7.90 4.99
C LEU A 212 20.72 9.39 4.65
N PRO A 213 19.70 10.25 4.83
CA PRO A 213 19.95 11.67 5.02
C PRO A 213 20.89 11.89 6.22
N GLU A 214 21.76 12.89 6.17
CA GLU A 214 22.60 13.25 7.32
C GLU A 214 21.72 13.66 8.51
N PHE A 215 22.03 13.19 9.72
CA PHE A 215 21.18 13.36 10.89
C PHE A 215 21.98 13.53 12.18
N MET A 216 21.43 14.29 13.13
CA MET A 216 21.97 14.41 14.48
C MET A 216 20.86 14.59 15.53
N GLU A 217 21.16 14.18 16.76
CA GLU A 217 20.34 14.40 17.94
C GLU A 217 20.47 15.86 18.44
N ILE A 218 19.36 16.41 18.96
CA ILE A 218 19.32 17.78 19.48
C ILE A 218 18.56 17.82 20.82
N ASN A 219 19.16 18.50 21.80
CA ASN A 219 18.67 18.59 23.18
C ASN A 219 18.43 20.03 23.63
N ASN A 220 18.90 21.01 22.84
CA ASN A 220 18.73 22.45 23.07
C ASN A 220 18.83 23.24 21.76
N LEU A 221 18.51 24.53 21.82
CA LEU A 221 18.46 25.41 20.64
C LEU A 221 19.83 25.61 20.00
N GLU A 222 20.92 25.66 20.77
CA GLU A 222 22.27 25.88 20.23
C GLU A 222 22.80 24.65 19.46
N GLU A 223 22.51 23.43 19.95
CA GLU A 223 22.70 22.19 19.17
C GLU A 223 21.90 22.21 17.84
N THR A 224 20.71 22.83 17.86
CA THR A 224 19.85 22.93 16.68
C THR A 224 20.37 23.96 15.68
N LYS A 225 20.86 25.12 16.14
CA LYS A 225 21.55 26.11 15.29
C LYS A 225 22.78 25.49 14.62
N ARG A 226 23.59 24.77 15.39
CA ARG A 226 24.79 24.06 14.90
C ARG A 226 24.45 23.01 13.82
N ALA A 227 23.28 22.37 13.90
CA ALA A 227 22.79 21.52 12.82
C ALA A 227 22.51 22.31 11.54
N GLY A 228 21.95 23.52 11.66
CA GLY A 228 21.75 24.46 10.55
C GLY A 228 23.05 24.98 9.93
N GLU A 229 24.08 25.25 10.75
CA GLU A 229 25.43 25.57 10.27
C GLU A 229 26.07 24.41 9.49
N LEU A 230 25.88 23.17 9.96
CA LEU A 230 26.50 21.97 9.39
C LEU A 230 25.79 21.46 8.12
N TYR A 231 24.46 21.47 8.12
CA TYR A 231 23.65 20.87 7.06
C TYR A 231 23.07 21.88 6.06
N GLY A 232 23.01 23.16 6.44
CA GLY A 232 22.24 24.19 5.74
C GLY A 232 20.74 24.10 6.02
N TYR A 233 19.99 25.08 5.49
CA TYR A 233 18.53 25.13 5.58
C TYR A 233 17.88 24.81 4.22
N PRO A 234 16.66 24.25 4.18
CA PRO A 234 15.82 23.88 5.32
C PRO A 234 16.34 22.67 6.11
N LEU A 235 15.91 22.59 7.37
CA LEU A 235 16.08 21.43 8.24
C LEU A 235 14.75 20.71 8.43
N MET A 236 14.80 19.38 8.57
CA MET A 236 13.66 18.56 8.97
C MET A 236 13.85 18.12 10.41
N ILE A 237 13.22 18.83 11.35
CA ILE A 237 13.22 18.47 12.78
C ILE A 237 12.16 17.39 13.02
N LYS A 238 12.50 16.34 13.76
CA LYS A 238 11.65 15.19 14.01
C LYS A 238 11.62 14.79 15.48
N SER A 239 10.44 14.43 15.98
CA SER A 239 10.26 13.75 17.25
C SER A 239 10.75 12.31 17.15
N LYS A 240 11.48 11.84 18.16
CA LYS A 240 12.02 10.47 18.16
C LYS A 240 10.94 9.39 18.23
N ARG A 241 9.79 9.67 18.88
CA ARG A 241 8.73 8.69 19.17
C ARG A 241 7.35 9.28 18.92
N LEU A 242 6.35 8.40 18.78
CA LEU A 242 4.93 8.74 18.55
C LEU A 242 4.69 9.58 17.27
N ALA A 243 5.60 9.48 16.30
CA ALA A 243 5.50 10.10 14.99
C ALA A 243 4.84 9.16 13.96
N TYR A 244 3.85 9.65 13.22
CA TYR A 244 3.11 8.90 12.18
C TYR A 244 2.34 9.87 11.26
N ASP A 245 2.17 9.53 9.97
CA ASP A 245 1.42 10.34 8.98
C ASP A 245 1.75 11.85 9.06
N GLY A 246 3.05 12.16 9.10
CA GLY A 246 3.59 13.52 9.22
C GLY A 246 3.56 14.16 10.61
N ARG A 247 2.78 13.63 11.56
CA ARG A 247 2.83 14.09 12.96
C ARG A 247 4.18 13.76 13.55
N GLY A 248 4.74 14.70 14.31
CA GLY A 248 6.11 14.59 14.81
C GLY A 248 7.19 15.11 13.86
N ASN A 249 6.84 15.69 12.70
CA ASN A 249 7.79 16.34 11.80
C ASN A 249 7.53 17.86 11.74
N ALA A 250 8.58 18.68 11.75
CA ALA A 250 8.51 20.13 11.56
C ALA A 250 9.67 20.63 10.67
N VAL A 251 9.38 21.57 9.78
CA VAL A 251 10.37 22.11 8.82
C VAL A 251 10.75 23.52 9.23
N ALA A 252 12.03 23.75 9.48
CA ALA A 252 12.59 25.09 9.69
C ALA A 252 13.38 25.53 8.45
N LYS A 253 12.96 26.59 7.77
CA LYS A 253 13.60 27.08 6.53
C LYS A 253 14.70 28.11 6.78
N SER A 254 14.87 28.56 8.02
CA SER A 254 15.89 29.50 8.46
C SER A 254 16.13 29.34 9.97
N GLU A 255 17.20 29.95 10.49
CA GLU A 255 17.50 29.94 11.94
C GLU A 255 16.35 30.55 12.77
N GLY A 256 15.70 31.59 12.25
CA GLY A 256 14.55 32.23 12.89
C GLY A 256 13.29 31.35 13.00
N GLU A 257 13.24 30.23 12.27
CA GLU A 257 12.16 29.25 12.34
C GLU A 257 12.45 28.06 13.29
N LEU A 258 13.65 27.99 13.89
CA LEU A 258 14.03 26.87 14.75
C LEU A 258 13.12 26.73 15.96
N SER A 259 12.97 27.78 16.77
CA SER A 259 12.18 27.72 18.00
C SER A 259 10.72 27.36 17.74
N SER A 260 10.08 27.96 16.72
CA SER A 260 8.69 27.64 16.39
C SER A 260 8.52 26.21 15.85
N ALA A 261 9.49 25.69 15.10
CA ALA A 261 9.49 24.28 14.68
C ALA A 261 9.68 23.31 15.88
N ILE A 262 10.50 23.68 16.86
CA ILE A 262 10.69 22.92 18.12
C ILE A 262 9.43 22.96 19.00
N ASP A 263 8.79 24.12 19.13
CA ASP A 263 7.59 24.34 19.95
C ASP A 263 6.38 23.56 19.41
N VAL A 264 6.22 23.51 18.07
CA VAL A 264 5.20 22.68 17.40
C VAL A 264 5.36 21.18 17.70
N LEU A 265 6.59 20.72 17.97
CA LEU A 265 6.87 19.34 18.38
C LEU A 265 6.77 19.11 19.90
N GLY A 266 6.44 20.14 20.68
CA GLY A 266 6.32 20.07 22.13
C GLY A 266 7.66 20.16 22.89
N GLY A 267 8.70 20.68 22.24
CA GLY A 267 10.00 20.96 22.86
C GLY A 267 10.91 19.74 23.08
N PHE A 268 12.17 20.02 23.44
CA PHE A 268 13.22 19.01 23.60
C PHE A 268 12.90 17.89 24.60
N GLY A 269 12.01 18.13 25.57
CA GLY A 269 11.54 17.11 26.51
C GLY A 269 10.78 15.93 25.88
N ARG A 270 10.38 16.04 24.60
CA ARG A 270 9.85 14.93 23.80
C ARG A 270 10.92 14.02 23.18
N GLY A 271 12.18 14.42 23.24
CA GLY A 271 13.29 13.80 22.52
C GLY A 271 13.21 14.12 21.03
N LEU A 272 14.07 15.03 20.58
CA LEU A 272 14.11 15.48 19.18
C LEU A 272 15.41 15.05 18.49
N TYR A 273 15.36 14.99 17.17
CA TYR A 273 16.52 14.89 16.30
C TYR A 273 16.25 15.70 15.02
N VAL A 274 17.27 15.91 14.20
CA VAL A 274 17.15 16.66 12.95
C VAL A 274 17.81 15.91 11.81
N GLU A 275 17.15 15.91 10.66
CA GLU A 275 17.66 15.45 9.38
C GLU A 275 17.94 16.65 8.47
N LYS A 276 19.07 16.59 7.75
CA LYS A 276 19.34 17.42 6.59
C LYS A 276 18.26 17.19 5.54
N TRP A 277 17.76 18.26 4.93
CA TRP A 277 16.71 18.13 3.92
C TRP A 277 17.16 17.29 2.71
N ALA A 278 16.50 16.15 2.49
CA ALA A 278 16.77 15.29 1.34
C ALA A 278 16.16 15.90 0.05
N PRO A 279 16.96 16.25 -0.97
CA PRO A 279 16.46 16.82 -2.22
C PRO A 279 15.95 15.71 -3.16
N PHE A 280 14.90 15.01 -2.73
CA PHE A 280 14.31 13.89 -3.45
C PHE A 280 13.45 14.34 -4.63
N ILE A 281 13.31 13.45 -5.62
CA ILE A 281 12.48 13.62 -6.82
C ILE A 281 11.33 12.62 -6.90
N LYS A 282 11.43 11.50 -6.18
CA LYS A 282 10.35 10.53 -5.92
C LYS A 282 10.51 9.95 -4.52
N GLU A 283 9.40 9.64 -3.89
CA GLU A 283 9.35 8.74 -2.74
C GLU A 283 9.08 7.32 -3.26
N LEU A 284 9.82 6.37 -2.73
CA LEU A 284 9.73 4.96 -3.10
C LEU A 284 9.52 4.14 -1.83
N ALA A 285 8.95 2.94 -1.98
CA ALA A 285 8.94 1.96 -0.89
C ALA A 285 9.21 0.55 -1.43
N VAL A 286 9.72 -0.30 -0.54
CA VAL A 286 9.89 -1.74 -0.76
C VAL A 286 9.29 -2.47 0.43
N THR A 287 8.30 -3.32 0.18
CA THR A 287 7.85 -4.28 1.20
C THR A 287 8.79 -5.48 1.17
N VAL A 288 9.26 -5.95 2.32
CA VAL A 288 10.23 -7.04 2.45
C VAL A 288 9.71 -8.04 3.49
N ALA A 289 9.67 -9.31 3.13
CA ALA A 289 9.37 -10.40 4.05
C ALA A 289 10.65 -11.04 4.57
N ARG A 290 10.68 -11.40 5.85
CA ARG A 290 11.78 -12.10 6.52
C ARG A 290 11.21 -13.34 7.22
N GLY A 291 11.65 -14.53 6.83
CA GLY A 291 11.24 -15.80 7.41
C GLY A 291 12.01 -16.14 8.69
N ARG A 292 11.51 -17.13 9.46
CA ARG A 292 12.20 -17.68 10.65
C ARG A 292 13.48 -18.44 10.31
N ASP A 293 13.57 -18.96 9.09
CA ASP A 293 14.77 -19.52 8.47
C ASP A 293 15.79 -18.44 8.02
N ASN A 294 15.47 -17.15 8.21
CA ASN A 294 16.17 -15.99 7.67
C ASN A 294 16.15 -15.90 6.13
N SER A 295 15.21 -16.57 5.46
CA SER A 295 14.88 -16.25 4.07
C SER A 295 14.37 -14.81 3.97
N ILE A 296 14.77 -14.08 2.93
CA ILE A 296 14.34 -12.70 2.70
C ILE A 296 13.84 -12.57 1.27
N LEU A 297 12.60 -12.08 1.10
CA LEU A 297 11.98 -11.85 -0.20
C LEU A 297 11.43 -10.41 -0.28
N SER A 298 11.85 -9.67 -1.31
CA SER A 298 11.39 -8.30 -1.56
C SER A 298 10.27 -8.26 -2.59
N TYR A 299 9.24 -7.47 -2.31
CA TYR A 299 8.21 -7.07 -3.26
C TYR A 299 8.75 -6.10 -4.32
N PRO A 300 8.00 -5.86 -5.41
CA PRO A 300 8.33 -4.81 -6.36
C PRO A 300 8.49 -3.46 -5.65
N VAL A 301 9.50 -2.68 -6.08
CA VAL A 301 9.62 -1.28 -5.68
C VAL A 301 8.38 -0.52 -6.16
N VAL A 302 7.74 0.21 -5.25
CA VAL A 302 6.59 1.08 -5.55
C VAL A 302 6.97 2.55 -5.43
N GLU A 303 6.25 3.41 -6.15
CA GLU A 303 6.30 4.86 -5.94
C GLU A 303 5.16 5.26 -5.01
N THR A 304 5.48 5.95 -3.92
CA THR A 304 4.50 6.52 -2.99
C THR A 304 4.32 8.00 -3.30
N ILE A 305 3.09 8.49 -3.18
CA ILE A 305 2.76 9.92 -3.37
C ILE A 305 2.00 10.38 -2.14
N HIS A 306 2.63 11.26 -1.36
CA HIS A 306 2.03 11.87 -0.17
C HIS A 306 1.33 13.20 -0.51
N LYS A 307 0.22 13.47 0.18
CA LYS A 307 -0.44 14.78 0.23
C LYS A 307 -0.62 15.13 1.71
N GLU A 308 -0.24 16.32 2.12
CA GLU A 308 -0.31 16.75 3.54
C GLU A 308 0.39 15.76 4.50
N ASN A 309 1.49 15.15 4.03
CA ASN A 309 2.25 14.08 4.69
C ASN A 309 1.53 12.73 4.89
N ILE A 310 0.36 12.53 4.26
CA ILE A 310 -0.40 11.28 4.28
C ILE A 310 -0.25 10.56 2.93
N CYS A 311 0.08 9.27 2.96
CA CYS A 311 0.21 8.46 1.74
C CYS A 311 -1.14 8.38 1.02
N HIS A 312 -1.22 8.91 -0.20
CA HIS A 312 -2.47 9.09 -0.93
C HIS A 312 -2.60 8.12 -2.10
N ILE A 313 -1.51 7.91 -2.84
CA ILE A 313 -1.43 7.02 -4.00
C ILE A 313 -0.16 6.17 -3.90
N VAL A 314 -0.26 4.90 -4.30
CA VAL A 314 0.87 3.97 -4.48
C VAL A 314 0.84 3.42 -5.90
N LYS A 315 1.94 3.51 -6.65
CA LYS A 315 2.06 2.95 -8.01
C LYS A 315 3.02 1.77 -8.02
N ALA A 316 2.58 0.63 -8.55
CA ALA A 316 3.36 -0.59 -8.65
C ALA A 316 3.41 -1.11 -10.12
N PRO A 317 4.58 -1.42 -10.67
CA PRO A 317 5.92 -1.07 -10.16
C PRO A 317 6.18 0.44 -10.26
N ALA A 318 7.18 0.94 -9.53
CA ALA A 318 7.67 2.31 -9.64
C ALA A 318 8.18 2.63 -11.06
N ASP A 319 7.78 3.78 -11.58
CA ASP A 319 8.28 4.31 -12.85
C ASP A 319 9.65 4.97 -12.67
N VAL A 320 10.66 4.12 -12.55
CA VAL A 320 12.08 4.47 -12.44
C VAL A 320 12.94 3.45 -13.22
N PRO A 321 14.14 3.82 -13.70
CA PRO A 321 15.03 2.91 -14.42
C PRO A 321 15.33 1.63 -13.62
N TRP A 322 15.55 0.50 -14.30
CA TRP A 322 15.75 -0.80 -13.65
C TRP A 322 16.89 -0.80 -12.63
N ARG A 323 17.96 -0.02 -12.86
CA ARG A 323 19.09 0.14 -11.93
C ARG A 323 18.66 0.78 -10.61
N ILE A 324 17.75 1.75 -10.65
CA ILE A 324 17.17 2.38 -9.46
C ILE A 324 16.27 1.39 -8.72
N ARG A 325 15.46 0.58 -9.44
CA ARG A 325 14.69 -0.50 -8.80
C ARG A 325 15.59 -1.54 -8.13
N LYS A 326 16.71 -1.92 -8.76
CA LYS A 326 17.69 -2.82 -8.12
C LYS A 326 18.31 -2.18 -6.87
N LEU A 327 18.79 -0.93 -6.97
CA LEU A 327 19.41 -0.23 -5.84
C LEU A 327 18.45 -0.06 -4.65
N ALA A 328 17.18 0.24 -4.91
CA ALA A 328 16.14 0.29 -3.87
C ALA A 328 15.92 -1.06 -3.19
N ASN A 329 15.86 -2.16 -3.96
CA ASN A 329 15.79 -3.51 -3.41
C ASN A 329 17.06 -3.92 -2.66
N ASP A 330 18.25 -3.53 -3.13
CA ASP A 330 19.54 -3.81 -2.46
C ASP A 330 19.61 -3.10 -1.09
N VAL A 331 19.21 -1.83 -1.03
CA VAL A 331 19.13 -1.03 0.21
C VAL A 331 18.11 -1.62 1.18
N ALA A 332 16.90 -1.94 0.71
CA ALA A 332 15.85 -2.52 1.53
C ALA A 332 16.22 -3.93 2.06
N TYR A 333 16.77 -4.79 1.21
CA TYR A 333 17.29 -6.10 1.60
C TYR A 333 18.36 -5.97 2.69
N LYS A 334 19.34 -5.06 2.50
CA LYS A 334 20.43 -4.86 3.46
C LYS A 334 19.92 -4.30 4.80
N ALA A 335 18.93 -3.39 4.79
CA ALA A 335 18.32 -2.84 6.00
C ALA A 335 17.55 -3.91 6.80
N ILE A 336 16.77 -4.77 6.14
CA ILE A 336 16.03 -5.83 6.84
C ILE A 336 16.93 -7.01 7.23
N SER A 337 18.04 -7.21 6.53
CA SER A 337 19.09 -8.18 6.92
C SER A 337 19.81 -7.81 8.23
N SER A 338 19.79 -6.55 8.67
CA SER A 338 20.35 -6.14 9.97
C SER A 338 19.34 -6.16 11.12
N LEU A 339 18.12 -6.62 10.88
CA LEU A 339 17.04 -6.75 11.87
C LEU A 339 16.74 -8.22 12.21
N GLU A 340 16.07 -8.43 13.34
CA GLU A 340 15.80 -9.74 13.94
C GLU A 340 14.32 -10.12 13.90
N GLY A 341 14.06 -11.43 13.91
CA GLY A 341 12.72 -12.01 13.89
C GLY A 341 12.13 -12.20 12.51
N ALA A 342 10.87 -12.61 12.48
CA ALA A 342 10.11 -12.89 11.27
C ALA A 342 8.96 -11.89 11.08
N GLY A 343 8.48 -11.80 9.84
CA GLY A 343 7.32 -10.99 9.49
C GLY A 343 7.46 -10.30 8.15
N VAL A 344 6.85 -9.13 8.06
CA VAL A 344 6.92 -8.23 6.90
C VAL A 344 7.26 -6.84 7.40
N PHE A 345 8.15 -6.18 6.67
CA PHE A 345 8.68 -4.87 6.94
C PHE A 345 8.44 -3.99 5.71
N ALA A 346 8.08 -2.73 5.91
CA ALA A 346 8.10 -1.74 4.85
C ALA A 346 9.31 -0.84 5.02
N VAL A 347 10.12 -0.72 3.96
CA VAL A 347 11.25 0.20 3.88
C VAL A 347 10.84 1.38 3.01
N GLU A 348 10.79 2.57 3.57
CA GLU A 348 10.57 3.81 2.84
C GLU A 348 11.88 4.45 2.42
N LEU A 349 11.91 4.98 1.20
CA LEU A 349 13.11 5.37 0.49
C LEU A 349 12.90 6.70 -0.26
N PHE A 350 13.92 7.53 -0.29
CA PHE A 350 14.00 8.74 -1.10
C PHE A 350 14.92 8.51 -2.31
N LEU A 351 14.43 8.76 -3.52
CA LEU A 351 15.24 8.85 -4.73
C LEU A 351 15.69 10.29 -4.95
N THR A 352 17.00 10.55 -4.94
CA THR A 352 17.57 11.88 -5.21
C THR A 352 17.75 12.14 -6.70
N ARG A 353 17.96 13.41 -7.09
CA ARG A 353 18.16 13.81 -8.49
C ARG A 353 19.42 13.19 -9.13
N ASP A 354 20.46 12.95 -8.34
CA ASP A 354 21.70 12.27 -8.75
C ASP A 354 21.61 10.74 -8.67
N GLY A 355 20.44 10.18 -8.34
CA GLY A 355 20.16 8.75 -8.42
C GLY A 355 20.53 7.94 -7.17
N GLN A 356 20.81 8.59 -6.04
CA GLN A 356 20.97 7.91 -4.76
C GLN A 356 19.62 7.41 -4.25
N ILE A 357 19.66 6.33 -3.48
CA ILE A 357 18.54 5.85 -2.67
C ILE A 357 18.94 6.05 -1.21
N LEU A 358 18.18 6.85 -0.47
CA LEU A 358 18.37 7.08 0.96
C LEU A 358 17.18 6.49 1.75
N LEU A 359 17.41 5.84 2.88
CA LEU A 359 16.32 5.29 3.69
C LEU A 359 15.66 6.40 4.55
N ASN A 360 14.34 6.55 4.38
CA ASN A 360 13.51 7.45 5.19
C ASN A 360 13.25 6.81 6.56
N GLU A 361 12.49 5.71 6.58
CA GLU A 361 12.24 4.90 7.77
C GLU A 361 11.86 3.45 7.41
N VAL A 362 11.77 2.60 8.44
CA VAL A 362 11.24 1.24 8.38
C VAL A 362 10.07 1.10 9.37
N ALA A 363 9.02 0.40 8.94
CA ALA A 363 7.92 -0.08 9.79
C ALA A 363 7.96 -1.62 9.86
N PRO A 364 7.84 -2.28 11.04
CA PRO A 364 8.10 -3.71 11.21
C PRO A 364 6.81 -4.54 11.16
N ARG A 365 5.95 -4.20 10.20
CA ARG A 365 4.56 -4.64 10.08
C ARG A 365 4.07 -4.49 8.63
N PRO A 366 2.94 -5.11 8.25
CA PRO A 366 2.25 -4.78 6.99
C PRO A 366 1.97 -3.28 6.89
N HIS A 367 2.10 -2.69 5.70
CA HIS A 367 2.07 -1.23 5.54
C HIS A 367 1.16 -0.74 4.41
N ASN A 368 0.80 0.55 4.44
CA ASN A 368 -0.05 1.21 3.43
C ASN A 368 0.55 1.05 2.02
N SER A 369 1.87 1.23 1.88
CA SER A 369 2.59 1.05 0.61
C SER A 369 2.57 -0.37 0.05
N GLY A 370 2.19 -1.38 0.86
CA GLY A 370 2.05 -2.78 0.43
C GLY A 370 0.61 -3.24 0.17
N HIS A 371 -0.41 -2.39 0.29
CA HIS A 371 -1.82 -2.82 0.14
C HIS A 371 -2.14 -3.36 -1.25
N HIS A 372 -1.58 -2.77 -2.31
CA HIS A 372 -1.74 -3.21 -3.69
C HIS A 372 -1.40 -4.70 -3.90
N THR A 373 -0.58 -5.32 -3.03
CA THR A 373 -0.16 -6.72 -3.13
C THR A 373 -1.32 -7.72 -3.01
N ILE A 374 -2.49 -7.32 -2.47
CA ILE A 374 -3.68 -8.17 -2.42
C ILE A 374 -4.16 -8.49 -3.84
N GLU A 375 -4.37 -7.46 -4.65
CA GLU A 375 -4.85 -7.60 -6.04
C GLU A 375 -3.71 -7.87 -7.03
N SER A 376 -2.51 -7.33 -6.82
CA SER A 376 -1.47 -7.30 -7.85
C SER A 376 -0.40 -8.37 -7.75
N CYS A 377 -0.20 -9.02 -6.59
CA CYS A 377 0.88 -9.98 -6.35
C CYS A 377 0.35 -11.40 -6.08
N TYR A 378 1.19 -12.43 -6.25
CA TYR A 378 0.78 -13.82 -6.00
C TYR A 378 0.44 -14.06 -4.53
N THR A 379 1.33 -13.70 -3.61
CA THR A 379 1.06 -13.69 -2.16
C THR A 379 1.00 -12.24 -1.65
N SER A 380 -0.07 -11.88 -0.94
CA SER A 380 -0.21 -10.52 -0.36
C SER A 380 0.67 -10.33 0.86
N GLN A 381 1.01 -9.09 1.21
CA GLN A 381 1.83 -8.79 2.39
C GLN A 381 1.24 -9.34 3.70
N PHE A 382 -0.08 -9.51 3.79
CA PHE A 382 -0.78 -10.00 4.97
C PHE A 382 -0.67 -11.53 5.08
N GLU A 383 -0.84 -12.24 3.97
CA GLU A 383 -0.60 -13.68 3.88
C GLU A 383 0.88 -14.01 4.11
N GLN A 384 1.77 -13.17 3.57
CA GLN A 384 3.23 -13.28 3.72
C GLN A 384 3.67 -13.03 5.16
N HIS A 385 3.10 -12.02 5.84
CA HIS A 385 3.36 -11.77 7.26
C HIS A 385 2.94 -12.96 8.11
N LEU A 386 1.72 -13.48 7.90
CA LEU A 386 1.23 -14.68 8.59
C LEU A 386 2.17 -15.87 8.39
N ARG A 387 2.51 -16.21 7.14
CA ARG A 387 3.46 -17.29 6.82
C ARG A 387 4.76 -17.13 7.57
N ALA A 388 5.35 -15.93 7.53
CA ALA A 388 6.59 -15.61 8.23
C ALA A 388 6.48 -15.81 9.75
N VAL A 389 5.46 -15.24 10.42
CA VAL A 389 5.31 -15.33 11.88
C VAL A 389 4.81 -16.68 12.38
N VAL A 390 4.15 -17.52 11.57
CA VAL A 390 3.90 -18.93 11.97
C VAL A 390 5.08 -19.86 11.64
N GLY A 391 5.95 -19.48 10.69
CA GLY A 391 7.09 -20.28 10.25
C GLY A 391 6.81 -21.18 9.04
N LEU A 392 5.81 -20.83 8.23
CA LEU A 392 5.56 -21.45 6.91
C LEU A 392 6.50 -20.85 5.86
N PRO A 393 6.78 -21.57 4.75
CA PRO A 393 7.54 -21.03 3.63
C PRO A 393 6.94 -19.74 3.07
N LEU A 394 7.80 -18.75 2.85
CA LEU A 394 7.43 -17.49 2.21
C LEU A 394 6.86 -17.76 0.80
N GLY A 395 5.77 -17.06 0.47
CA GLY A 395 5.14 -17.10 -0.85
C GLY A 395 5.81 -16.14 -1.85
N ASP A 396 5.39 -16.22 -3.11
CA ASP A 396 5.94 -15.42 -4.20
C ASP A 396 5.46 -13.95 -4.11
N PRO A 397 6.36 -12.97 -3.95
CA PRO A 397 6.01 -11.56 -3.91
C PRO A 397 5.80 -10.95 -5.31
N SER A 398 6.07 -11.70 -6.38
CA SER A 398 6.00 -11.21 -7.77
C SER A 398 4.60 -10.74 -8.17
N MET A 399 4.55 -9.79 -9.11
CA MET A 399 3.27 -9.30 -9.64
C MET A 399 2.64 -10.32 -10.59
N LYS A 400 1.36 -10.63 -10.35
CA LYS A 400 0.49 -11.37 -11.27
C LYS A 400 -0.23 -10.46 -12.29
N THR A 401 -0.12 -9.14 -12.12
CA THR A 401 -0.69 -8.11 -13.01
C THR A 401 0.39 -7.12 -13.47
N PRO A 402 0.43 -6.68 -14.75
CA PRO A 402 1.51 -5.82 -15.25
C PRO A 402 1.68 -4.48 -14.53
N ALA A 403 0.59 -3.89 -14.05
CA ALA A 403 0.59 -2.68 -13.23
C ALA A 403 -0.55 -2.68 -12.21
N ALA A 404 -0.35 -1.94 -11.12
CA ALA A 404 -1.37 -1.61 -10.13
C ALA A 404 -1.22 -0.17 -9.63
N ILE A 405 -2.34 0.46 -9.26
CA ILE A 405 -2.39 1.73 -8.53
C ILE A 405 -3.33 1.56 -7.35
N MET A 406 -2.85 1.80 -6.13
CA MET A 406 -3.68 1.87 -4.93
C MET A 406 -3.93 3.34 -4.58
N TYR A 407 -5.17 3.65 -4.21
CA TYR A 407 -5.64 4.97 -3.77
C TYR A 407 -6.23 4.85 -2.35
N ASN A 408 -5.77 5.67 -1.41
CA ASN A 408 -6.28 5.64 -0.04
C ASN A 408 -7.59 6.43 0.07
N LEU A 409 -8.63 5.79 0.59
CA LEU A 409 -9.88 6.47 0.94
C LEU A 409 -9.71 7.13 2.30
N LEU A 410 -9.43 8.44 2.29
CA LEU A 410 -9.40 9.28 3.48
C LEU A 410 -10.82 9.80 3.77
N GLY A 411 -11.11 10.13 5.03
CA GLY A 411 -12.28 10.94 5.35
C GLY A 411 -12.11 12.36 4.83
N GLU A 412 -12.98 12.80 3.94
CA GLU A 412 -12.97 14.16 3.39
C GLU A 412 -13.87 15.12 4.19
N ASP A 413 -14.83 14.57 4.94
CA ASP A 413 -15.66 15.26 5.93
C ASP A 413 -15.88 14.40 7.18
N GLU A 414 -16.51 14.96 8.21
CA GLU A 414 -16.90 14.25 9.43
C GLU A 414 -18.21 13.48 9.26
N GLY A 415 -18.34 12.32 9.93
CA GLY A 415 -19.61 11.60 10.07
C GLY A 415 -20.28 11.20 8.75
N GLU A 416 -21.63 11.24 8.75
CA GLU A 416 -22.49 10.78 7.67
C GLU A 416 -22.25 11.49 6.30
N PRO A 417 -21.98 12.81 6.21
CA PRO A 417 -21.51 13.44 4.98
C PRO A 417 -20.25 12.79 4.41
N GLY A 418 -19.23 12.54 5.24
CA GLY A 418 -17.99 11.91 4.79
C GLY A 418 -18.19 10.46 4.34
N PHE A 419 -19.06 9.69 5.02
CA PHE A 419 -19.45 8.35 4.57
C PHE A 419 -20.09 8.39 3.17
N LYS A 420 -20.95 9.37 2.87
CA LYS A 420 -21.57 9.53 1.54
C LYS A 420 -20.55 9.79 0.44
N VAL A 421 -19.61 10.71 0.66
CA VAL A 421 -18.52 11.00 -0.31
C VAL A 421 -17.68 9.75 -0.58
N ALA A 422 -17.27 9.03 0.48
CA ALA A 422 -16.51 7.80 0.35
C ALA A 422 -17.27 6.70 -0.42
N HIS A 423 -18.56 6.50 -0.12
CA HIS A 423 -19.39 5.51 -0.82
C HIS A 423 -19.67 5.88 -2.28
N GLN A 424 -19.82 7.16 -2.62
CA GLN A 424 -19.93 7.61 -4.01
C GLN A 424 -18.65 7.34 -4.81
N LEU A 425 -17.48 7.57 -4.20
CA LEU A 425 -16.20 7.25 -4.84
C LEU A 425 -15.99 5.73 -4.99
N ILE A 426 -16.42 4.93 -4.01
CA ILE A 426 -16.44 3.46 -4.11
C ILE A 426 -17.38 3.00 -5.24
N ALA A 427 -18.56 3.58 -5.39
CA ALA A 427 -19.50 3.22 -6.45
C ALA A 427 -18.87 3.44 -7.85
N ARG A 428 -18.34 4.64 -8.13
CA ARG A 428 -17.61 4.93 -9.38
C ARG A 428 -16.38 4.04 -9.58
N ALA A 429 -15.74 3.59 -8.51
CA ALA A 429 -14.62 2.65 -8.60
C ALA A 429 -15.07 1.24 -9.02
N LEU A 430 -16.18 0.73 -8.48
CA LEU A 430 -16.69 -0.62 -8.78
C LEU A 430 -17.14 -0.80 -10.24
N GLU A 431 -17.41 0.29 -10.96
CA GLU A 431 -17.70 0.29 -12.39
C GLU A 431 -16.43 0.11 -13.27
N ILE A 432 -15.23 0.30 -12.71
CA ILE A 432 -13.97 0.26 -13.47
C ILE A 432 -13.43 -1.20 -13.53
N PRO A 433 -13.27 -1.80 -14.72
CA PRO A 433 -12.79 -3.17 -14.85
C PRO A 433 -11.37 -3.36 -14.29
N GLY A 434 -11.24 -4.17 -13.23
CA GLY A 434 -10.00 -4.37 -12.49
C GLY A 434 -9.82 -3.45 -11.27
N ALA A 435 -10.86 -2.75 -10.83
CA ALA A 435 -10.89 -2.12 -9.52
C ALA A 435 -11.27 -3.13 -8.42
N THR A 436 -10.84 -2.87 -7.18
CA THR A 436 -11.29 -3.57 -5.97
C THR A 436 -11.26 -2.58 -4.81
N ALA A 437 -12.38 -2.46 -4.10
CA ALA A 437 -12.51 -1.55 -2.96
C ALA A 437 -12.44 -2.33 -1.63
N HIS A 438 -11.60 -1.85 -0.71
CA HIS A 438 -11.44 -2.38 0.63
C HIS A 438 -11.95 -1.37 1.64
N TRP A 439 -13.03 -1.71 2.35
CA TRP A 439 -13.57 -0.88 3.43
C TRP A 439 -13.09 -1.38 4.79
N TYR A 440 -12.58 -0.48 5.62
CA TYR A 440 -12.02 -0.81 6.93
C TYR A 440 -13.05 -0.80 8.06
N ASP A 441 -14.33 -0.54 7.76
CA ASP A 441 -15.43 -0.77 8.72
C ASP A 441 -15.29 0.04 10.03
N LYS A 442 -14.69 1.22 9.92
CA LYS A 442 -14.43 2.10 11.05
C LYS A 442 -15.74 2.83 11.43
N PRO A 443 -16.20 2.73 12.69
CA PRO A 443 -17.53 3.23 13.09
C PRO A 443 -17.66 4.76 13.02
N GLU A 444 -16.54 5.48 13.06
CA GLU A 444 -16.50 6.95 12.94
C GLU A 444 -15.72 7.38 11.71
N MET A 445 -16.42 8.06 10.80
CA MET A 445 -15.81 8.88 9.76
C MET A 445 -15.27 10.18 10.37
N ARG A 446 -13.97 10.44 10.18
CA ARG A 446 -13.27 11.68 10.61
C ARG A 446 -12.33 12.16 9.51
N ARG A 447 -12.13 13.47 9.39
CA ARG A 447 -11.24 14.08 8.39
C ARG A 447 -9.82 13.51 8.45
N GLN A 448 -9.22 13.29 7.28
CA GLN A 448 -7.91 12.67 7.07
C GLN A 448 -7.74 11.22 7.62
N ARG A 449 -8.75 10.62 8.29
CA ARG A 449 -8.68 9.22 8.75
C ARG A 449 -8.70 8.28 7.54
N LYS A 450 -7.78 7.32 7.47
CA LYS A 450 -7.81 6.25 6.45
C LYS A 450 -9.00 5.31 6.73
N MET A 451 -10.03 5.35 5.89
CA MET A 451 -11.29 4.59 6.03
C MET A 451 -11.36 3.36 5.12
N GLY A 452 -10.57 3.35 4.04
CA GLY A 452 -10.43 2.22 3.13
C GLY A 452 -9.30 2.44 2.14
N HIS A 453 -9.21 1.59 1.12
CA HIS A 453 -8.44 1.87 -0.10
C HIS A 453 -9.14 1.27 -1.32
N ILE A 454 -8.75 1.72 -2.51
CA ILE A 454 -9.13 1.12 -3.80
C ILE A 454 -7.85 0.72 -4.51
N THR A 455 -7.73 -0.53 -4.95
CA THR A 455 -6.67 -0.96 -5.87
C THR A 455 -7.25 -1.10 -7.28
N LEU A 456 -6.61 -0.46 -8.26
CA LEU A 456 -6.84 -0.66 -9.68
C LEU A 456 -5.70 -1.54 -10.22
N VAL A 457 -6.01 -2.60 -10.99
CA VAL A 457 -5.01 -3.42 -11.71
C VAL A 457 -5.26 -3.40 -13.22
N GLY A 458 -4.19 -3.53 -14.01
CA GLY A 458 -4.28 -3.39 -15.46
C GLY A 458 -2.97 -3.56 -16.24
N PRO A 459 -2.97 -3.25 -17.55
CA PRO A 459 -1.87 -3.57 -18.46
C PRO A 459 -0.68 -2.61 -18.38
N SER A 460 -0.86 -1.38 -17.90
CA SER A 460 0.22 -0.40 -17.70
C SER A 460 -0.19 0.69 -16.71
N VAL A 461 0.78 1.35 -16.07
CA VAL A 461 0.53 2.43 -15.11
C VAL A 461 -0.25 3.58 -15.76
N GLY A 462 0.08 3.98 -17.00
CA GLY A 462 -0.64 5.07 -17.69
C GLY A 462 -2.11 4.78 -17.98
N VAL A 463 -2.49 3.51 -18.24
CA VAL A 463 -3.91 3.11 -18.36
C VAL A 463 -4.62 3.22 -17.01
N LEU A 464 -3.92 2.91 -15.91
CA LEU A 464 -4.45 3.03 -14.56
C LEU A 464 -4.55 4.49 -14.08
N GLU A 465 -3.63 5.36 -14.49
CA GLU A 465 -3.72 6.80 -14.24
C GLU A 465 -4.92 7.42 -14.95
N ALA A 466 -5.21 7.00 -16.20
CA ALA A 466 -6.41 7.43 -16.91
C ALA A 466 -7.70 6.96 -16.21
N ARG A 467 -7.75 5.71 -15.75
CA ARG A 467 -8.87 5.16 -14.96
C ARG A 467 -9.03 5.88 -13.62
N LEU A 468 -7.93 6.15 -12.91
CA LEU A 468 -7.95 6.90 -11.66
C LEU A 468 -8.46 8.33 -11.88
N LYS A 469 -8.02 9.02 -12.95
CA LYS A 469 -8.55 10.35 -13.32
C LYS A 469 -10.06 10.28 -13.61
N SER A 470 -10.57 9.18 -14.17
CA SER A 470 -12.01 8.98 -14.37
C SER A 470 -12.75 8.77 -13.06
N MET A 471 -12.23 7.92 -12.16
CA MET A 471 -12.79 7.62 -10.84
C MET A 471 -12.93 8.87 -9.95
N LEU A 472 -11.92 9.76 -10.01
CA LEU A 472 -11.82 10.99 -9.23
C LEU A 472 -12.52 12.20 -9.86
N ARG A 473 -13.10 12.07 -11.06
CA ARG A 473 -14.05 13.08 -11.57
C ARG A 473 -15.39 12.89 -10.87
N GLU A 474 -15.96 13.98 -10.38
CA GLU A 474 -17.34 14.00 -9.93
C GLU A 474 -18.27 14.19 -11.13
N GLU A 475 -19.37 13.42 -11.16
CA GLU A 475 -20.54 13.73 -11.98
C GLU A 475 -21.30 14.91 -11.35
N GLY A 476 -20.65 16.08 -11.36
CA GLY A 476 -21.11 17.27 -10.64
C GLY A 476 -20.62 18.61 -11.21
N TYR A 477 -19.64 18.60 -12.14
CA TYR A 477 -19.22 19.78 -12.89
C TYR A 477 -18.96 19.44 -14.37
N GLU A 478 -20.02 19.46 -15.18
CA GLU A 478 -19.88 19.66 -16.62
C GLU A 478 -19.37 21.08 -16.88
N ASN A 479 -18.05 21.25 -16.88
CA ASN A 479 -17.42 22.43 -17.46
C ASN A 479 -17.45 22.24 -19.00
N PRO A 480 -18.26 22.98 -19.78
CA PRO A 480 -18.69 22.54 -21.13
C PRO A 480 -17.62 22.48 -22.24
N ASN A 481 -16.33 22.60 -21.88
CA ASN A 481 -15.20 22.74 -22.79
C ASN A 481 -14.15 21.61 -22.71
N GLU A 482 -14.26 20.61 -21.82
CA GLU A 482 -13.40 19.40 -21.89
C GLU A 482 -13.94 18.37 -22.91
N VAL A 483 -14.25 18.84 -24.13
CA VAL A 483 -14.50 17.97 -25.29
C VAL A 483 -13.21 17.17 -25.56
N ALA A 484 -13.31 15.84 -25.65
CA ALA A 484 -12.16 14.97 -25.94
C ALA A 484 -11.36 15.48 -27.16
N PRO A 485 -10.02 15.49 -27.12
CA PRO A 485 -9.20 16.14 -28.13
C PRO A 485 -9.40 15.48 -29.50
N ARG A 486 -9.90 16.24 -30.47
CA ARG A 486 -10.07 15.80 -31.86
C ARG A 486 -8.78 15.97 -32.68
N VAL A 487 -7.86 16.83 -32.24
CA VAL A 487 -6.58 17.08 -32.91
C VAL A 487 -5.40 16.89 -31.95
N GLY A 488 -4.45 16.06 -32.35
CA GLY A 488 -3.19 15.87 -31.63
C GLY A 488 -2.08 16.72 -32.24
N ILE A 489 -1.50 17.65 -31.46
CA ILE A 489 -0.39 18.48 -31.89
C ILE A 489 0.90 17.92 -31.31
N VAL A 490 1.80 17.43 -32.19
CA VAL A 490 3.05 16.76 -31.81
C VAL A 490 4.27 17.50 -32.36
N MET A 491 5.36 17.50 -31.61
CA MET A 491 6.64 18.10 -32.00
C MET A 491 7.82 17.36 -31.38
N GLY A 492 8.97 17.42 -32.05
CA GLY A 492 10.17 16.70 -31.61
C GLY A 492 10.84 17.28 -30.36
N SER A 493 10.65 18.58 -30.07
CA SER A 493 11.49 19.33 -29.13
C SER A 493 10.75 20.50 -28.45
N ASP A 494 11.12 20.83 -27.20
CA ASP A 494 10.59 22.01 -26.47
C ASP A 494 10.86 23.35 -27.19
N SER A 495 11.91 23.40 -28.02
CA SER A 495 12.23 24.53 -28.90
C SER A 495 11.10 24.91 -29.85
N ASP A 496 10.27 23.94 -30.22
CA ASP A 496 9.25 24.08 -31.26
C ASP A 496 7.90 24.51 -30.64
N LEU A 497 7.74 24.33 -29.33
CA LEU A 497 6.53 24.59 -28.56
C LEU A 497 5.99 26.03 -28.66
N PRO A 498 6.82 27.10 -28.72
CA PRO A 498 6.30 28.46 -28.91
C PRO A 498 5.52 28.60 -30.23
N VAL A 499 6.01 28.00 -31.31
CA VAL A 499 5.37 28.03 -32.64
C VAL A 499 4.16 27.11 -32.68
N MET A 500 4.28 25.89 -32.16
CA MET A 500 3.19 24.90 -32.20
C MET A 500 1.99 25.31 -31.31
N LYS A 501 2.17 26.20 -30.34
CA LYS A 501 1.08 26.82 -29.58
C LYS A 501 0.19 27.74 -30.43
N ASP A 502 0.68 28.29 -31.54
CA ASP A 502 -0.16 29.10 -32.43
C ASP A 502 -1.18 28.23 -33.18
N ALA A 503 -0.81 27.02 -33.58
CA ALA A 503 -1.75 26.04 -34.16
C ALA A 503 -2.86 25.66 -33.17
N ALA A 504 -2.52 25.46 -31.88
CA ALA A 504 -3.50 25.23 -30.83
C ALA A 504 -4.45 26.44 -30.63
N ARG A 505 -3.92 27.67 -30.69
CA ARG A 505 -4.71 28.91 -30.59
C ARG A 505 -5.73 29.01 -31.73
N ILE A 506 -5.32 28.76 -32.97
CA ILE A 506 -6.20 28.79 -34.14
C ILE A 506 -7.30 27.72 -34.04
N LEU A 507 -6.96 26.48 -33.67
CA LEU A 507 -7.96 25.42 -33.52
C LEU A 507 -8.98 25.73 -32.42
N ASN A 508 -8.53 26.30 -31.30
CA ASN A 508 -9.42 26.75 -30.23
C ASN A 508 -10.37 27.88 -30.67
N MET A 509 -9.92 28.80 -31.55
CA MET A 509 -10.80 29.82 -32.16
C MET A 509 -11.94 29.22 -33.00
N PHE A 510 -11.75 28.02 -33.56
CA PHE A 510 -12.78 27.27 -34.29
C PHE A 510 -13.53 26.25 -33.41
N GLY A 511 -13.35 26.26 -32.08
CA GLY A 511 -13.98 25.31 -31.17
C GLY A 511 -13.50 23.86 -31.32
N VAL A 512 -12.31 23.66 -31.90
CA VAL A 512 -11.74 22.32 -32.12
C VAL A 512 -10.84 21.95 -30.94
N SER A 513 -11.22 20.90 -30.20
CA SER A 513 -10.46 20.41 -29.06
C SER A 513 -9.09 19.84 -29.46
N THR A 514 -8.04 20.28 -28.75
CA THR A 514 -6.64 19.91 -29.03
C THR A 514 -5.94 19.33 -27.82
N GLU A 515 -5.01 18.40 -28.02
CA GLU A 515 -3.92 18.16 -27.08
C GLU A 515 -2.56 18.57 -27.70
N VAL A 516 -1.57 18.85 -26.85
CA VAL A 516 -0.21 19.20 -27.27
C VAL A 516 0.79 18.29 -26.56
N ARG A 517 1.66 17.62 -27.32
CA ARG A 517 2.67 16.67 -26.80
C ARG A 517 4.04 16.87 -27.46
N ILE A 518 5.08 16.59 -26.69
CA ILE A 518 6.46 16.53 -27.18
C ILE A 518 6.85 15.06 -27.24
N VAL A 519 7.03 14.54 -28.45
CA VAL A 519 7.29 13.13 -28.78
C VAL A 519 8.25 13.09 -29.96
N SER A 520 9.26 12.23 -29.92
CA SER A 520 10.38 12.30 -30.87
C SER A 520 10.76 10.91 -31.35
N ALA A 521 10.58 10.63 -32.64
CA ALA A 521 11.00 9.39 -33.30
C ALA A 521 12.44 8.97 -32.94
N HIS A 522 13.36 9.93 -32.77
CA HIS A 522 14.77 9.67 -32.51
C HIS A 522 15.15 9.60 -31.03
N ARG A 523 14.38 10.21 -30.11
CA ARG A 523 14.70 10.26 -28.67
C ARG A 523 13.78 9.40 -27.80
N THR A 524 12.53 9.22 -28.23
CA THR A 524 11.47 8.49 -27.52
C THR A 524 10.59 7.68 -28.50
N PRO A 525 11.17 6.79 -29.33
CA PRO A 525 10.44 6.04 -30.37
C PRO A 525 9.23 5.26 -29.83
N ASP A 526 9.38 4.56 -28.70
CA ASP A 526 8.29 3.78 -28.10
C ASP A 526 7.13 4.66 -27.64
N LEU A 527 7.42 5.88 -27.16
CA LEU A 527 6.41 6.85 -26.76
C LEU A 527 5.67 7.42 -27.99
N MET A 528 6.39 7.69 -29.09
CA MET A 528 5.76 8.11 -30.35
C MET A 528 4.87 7.00 -30.93
N TYR A 529 5.37 5.75 -30.94
CA TYR A 529 4.61 4.59 -31.41
C TYR A 529 3.36 4.36 -30.56
N SER A 530 3.47 4.43 -29.24
CA SER A 530 2.35 4.34 -28.30
C SER A 530 1.35 5.49 -28.49
N TYR A 531 1.85 6.72 -28.65
CA TYR A 531 1.03 7.91 -28.90
C TYR A 531 0.20 7.78 -30.18
N ALA A 532 0.83 7.38 -31.29
CA ALA A 532 0.19 7.20 -32.58
C ALA A 532 -0.80 6.02 -32.58
N SER A 533 -0.41 4.87 -32.02
CA SER A 533 -1.24 3.66 -31.98
C SER A 533 -2.52 3.86 -31.16
N SER A 534 -2.44 4.57 -30.03
CA SER A 534 -3.59 4.90 -29.18
C SER A 534 -4.42 6.08 -29.68
N ALA A 535 -3.98 6.84 -30.69
CA ALA A 535 -4.62 8.10 -31.10
C ALA A 535 -6.12 7.95 -31.41
N ARG A 536 -6.48 6.90 -32.16
CA ARG A 536 -7.86 6.60 -32.55
C ARG A 536 -8.75 6.27 -31.33
N GLU A 537 -8.22 5.52 -30.35
CA GLU A 537 -8.93 5.17 -29.12
C GLU A 537 -9.14 6.39 -28.22
N ARG A 538 -8.20 7.34 -28.26
CA ARG A 538 -8.25 8.62 -27.53
C ARG A 538 -9.10 9.70 -28.20
N GLY A 539 -9.80 9.36 -29.31
CA GLY A 539 -10.70 10.28 -30.03
C GLY A 539 -10.02 11.22 -31.03
N ILE A 540 -8.71 11.09 -31.23
CA ILE A 540 -7.94 11.93 -32.16
C ILE A 540 -8.31 11.58 -33.61
N GLN A 541 -8.71 12.58 -34.38
CA GLN A 541 -9.12 12.48 -35.78
C GLN A 541 -8.06 13.03 -36.74
N VAL A 542 -7.23 13.96 -36.28
CA VAL A 542 -6.14 14.59 -37.06
C VAL A 542 -4.90 14.70 -36.18
N ILE A 543 -3.71 14.50 -36.76
CA ILE A 543 -2.43 14.80 -36.11
C ILE A 543 -1.72 15.92 -36.87
N ILE A 544 -1.29 16.96 -36.17
CA ILE A 544 -0.47 18.05 -36.70
C ILE A 544 0.95 17.87 -36.16
N ALA A 545 1.89 17.62 -37.07
CA ALA A 545 3.27 17.29 -36.74
C ALA A 545 4.22 18.45 -37.08
N GLY A 546 4.82 19.05 -36.05
CA GLY A 546 5.81 20.12 -36.18
C GLY A 546 7.22 19.57 -36.29
N ALA A 547 7.90 19.86 -37.39
CA ALA A 547 9.34 19.64 -37.57
C ALA A 547 10.10 20.96 -37.40
N GLY A 548 11.16 20.96 -36.58
CA GLY A 548 12.12 22.06 -36.51
C GLY A 548 13.03 22.12 -37.74
N GLY A 549 14.00 23.05 -37.74
CA GLY A 549 14.90 23.31 -38.89
C GLY A 549 15.78 22.14 -39.35
N ALA A 550 15.82 21.02 -38.62
CA ALA A 550 16.43 19.76 -39.06
C ALA A 550 15.53 18.90 -39.97
N ALA A 551 14.30 19.36 -40.28
CA ALA A 551 13.28 18.66 -41.07
C ALA A 551 12.80 17.28 -40.53
N HIS A 552 13.38 16.80 -39.42
CA HIS A 552 12.89 15.63 -38.72
C HIS A 552 11.51 15.90 -38.10
N LEU A 553 10.50 15.21 -38.62
CA LEU A 553 9.18 15.13 -38.00
C LEU A 553 9.26 14.40 -36.65
N PRO A 554 8.24 14.53 -35.77
CA PRO A 554 8.12 13.73 -34.57
C PRO A 554 7.94 12.22 -34.84
N GLY A 555 7.63 11.83 -36.08
CA GLY A 555 7.58 10.46 -36.62
C GLY A 555 8.35 10.38 -37.93
#